data_AF-A0A1E4BAY4-F1
#
_entry.id   AF-A0A1E4BAY4-F1
#
_cell.length_a   1.000
_cell.length_b   1.000
_cell.length_c   1.000
_cell.angle_alpha   90.00
_cell.angle_beta   90.00
_cell.angle_gamma   90.00
#
_symmetry.space_group_name_H-M   'P 1'
#
loop_
_entity.id
_entity.type
_entity.pdbx_description
1 polymer ?
#
loop_
_entity_poly.entity_id
_entity_poly.type
_entity_poly.pdbx_seq_one_letter_code
_entity_poly.pdbx_strand_id
1 'polypeptide(L)'
;MKFARALPHDSPYRPREPLSGKDARALARGILAMSQEEFSRAFKGSPMKRAKLRGLARNAAVALGNTGTPEDVDVLTRARDAEDPLVREHATWALPRIAHPHAARGGGDA
;
A
#
# COMPACT_ATOMS: atom_id res chain seq x y z
N MET A 1 -15.37 0.95 -32.48
CA MET A 1 -14.57 2.03 -31.83
C MET A 1 -13.68 1.41 -30.77
N LYS A 2 -12.36 1.64 -30.79
CA LYS A 2 -11.41 1.14 -29.78
C LYS A 2 -10.95 2.33 -28.93
N PHE A 3 -11.37 2.38 -27.67
CA PHE A 3 -11.16 3.53 -26.76
C PHE A 3 -9.80 3.51 -26.04
N ALA A 4 -8.95 2.50 -26.28
CA ALA A 4 -7.63 2.40 -25.68
C ALA A 4 -6.57 1.97 -26.71
N ARG A 5 -5.41 2.62 -26.66
CA ARG A 5 -4.22 2.30 -27.44
C ARG A 5 -3.14 1.76 -26.49
N ALA A 6 -2.42 0.73 -26.90
CA ALA A 6 -1.26 0.24 -26.15
C ALA A 6 -0.21 1.34 -26.03
N LEU A 7 0.35 1.52 -24.82
CA LEU A 7 1.37 2.53 -24.58
C LEU A 7 2.69 2.13 -25.27
N PRO A 8 3.37 3.09 -25.95
CA PRO A 8 4.74 2.91 -26.41
C PRO A 8 5.69 2.50 -25.27
N HIS A 9 6.82 1.88 -25.63
CA HIS A 9 7.82 1.43 -24.66
C HIS A 9 8.41 2.57 -23.81
N ASP A 10 8.52 3.76 -24.37
CA ASP A 10 9.08 4.98 -23.79
C ASP A 10 8.00 5.93 -23.21
N SER A 11 6.75 5.48 -23.10
CA SER A 11 5.66 6.34 -22.65
C SER A 11 5.83 6.84 -21.21
N PRO A 12 5.56 8.15 -20.93
CA PRO A 12 5.62 8.70 -19.58
C PRO A 12 4.54 8.14 -18.63
N TYR A 13 3.56 7.41 -19.18
CA TYR A 13 2.46 6.79 -18.44
C TYR A 13 2.72 5.33 -18.07
N ARG A 14 3.90 4.77 -18.39
CA ARG A 14 4.23 3.42 -17.94
C ARG A 14 4.32 3.35 -16.42
N PRO A 15 3.90 2.23 -15.80
CA PRO A 15 4.13 1.99 -14.38
C PRO A 15 5.61 2.14 -14.07
N ARG A 16 5.92 2.89 -13.02
CA ARG A 16 7.30 3.03 -12.53
C ARG A 16 7.74 1.72 -11.90
N GLU A 17 9.04 1.45 -11.93
CA GLU A 17 9.64 0.22 -11.38
C GLU A 17 9.12 -0.18 -9.98
N PRO A 18 8.98 0.74 -9.00
CA PRO A 18 8.46 0.39 -7.69
C PRO A 18 7.02 -0.17 -7.70
N LEU A 19 6.24 0.16 -8.72
CA LEU A 19 4.83 -0.22 -8.89
C LEU A 19 4.62 -1.36 -9.89
N SER A 20 5.59 -1.61 -10.77
CA SER A 20 5.43 -2.53 -11.91
C SER A 20 5.45 -3.99 -11.48
N GLY A 21 4.62 -4.83 -12.12
CA GLY A 21 4.66 -6.29 -11.98
C GLY A 21 4.28 -6.86 -10.60
N LYS A 22 3.74 -6.05 -9.71
CA LYS A 22 3.34 -6.46 -8.35
C LYS A 22 1.82 -6.55 -8.23
N ASP A 23 1.34 -7.58 -7.55
CA ASP A 23 -0.05 -7.59 -7.08
C ASP A 23 -0.25 -6.57 -5.95
N ALA A 24 -1.50 -6.35 -5.54
CA ALA A 24 -1.84 -5.35 -4.53
C ALA A 24 -1.15 -5.61 -3.18
N ARG A 25 -0.99 -6.88 -2.78
CA ARG A 25 -0.39 -7.27 -1.50
C ARG A 25 1.12 -7.05 -1.49
N ALA A 26 1.81 -7.51 -2.54
CA ALA A 26 3.23 -7.29 -2.75
C ALA A 26 3.58 -5.80 -2.85
N LEU A 27 2.72 -5.02 -3.55
CA LEU A 27 2.88 -3.58 -3.63
C LEU A 27 2.73 -2.90 -2.26
N ALA A 28 1.70 -3.27 -1.51
CA ALA A 28 1.44 -2.69 -0.19
C ALA A 28 2.57 -2.99 0.81
N ARG A 29 3.08 -4.23 0.84
CA ARG A 29 4.29 -4.60 1.60
C ARG A 29 5.48 -3.71 1.25
N GLY A 30 5.75 -3.56 -0.05
CA GLY A 30 6.87 -2.76 -0.53
C GLY A 30 6.75 -1.28 -0.15
N ILE A 31 5.54 -0.72 -0.16
CA ILE A 31 5.29 0.67 0.26
C ILE A 31 5.50 0.83 1.78
N LEU A 32 5.02 -0.09 2.62
CA LEU A 32 5.19 -0.01 4.07
C LEU A 32 6.66 -0.18 4.50
N ALA A 33 7.45 -0.92 3.72
CA ALA A 33 8.88 -1.10 3.97
C ALA A 33 9.77 0.03 3.40
N MET A 34 9.18 0.99 2.66
CA MET A 34 9.93 2.01 1.94
C MET A 34 10.40 3.15 2.85
N SER A 35 11.66 3.55 2.71
CA SER A 35 12.19 4.75 3.37
C SER A 35 11.78 6.05 2.64
N GLN A 36 11.93 7.20 3.31
CA GLN A 36 11.65 8.51 2.71
C GLN A 36 12.61 8.82 1.54
N GLU A 37 13.86 8.38 1.62
CA GLU A 37 14.88 8.51 0.57
C GLU A 37 14.51 7.67 -0.64
N GLU A 38 14.10 6.42 -0.41
CA GLU A 38 13.66 5.49 -1.45
C GLU A 38 12.43 6.04 -2.18
N PHE A 39 11.43 6.51 -1.44
CA PHE A 39 10.26 7.19 -1.99
C PHE A 39 10.64 8.40 -2.83
N SER A 40 11.55 9.24 -2.33
CA SER A 40 11.95 10.48 -3.00
C SER A 40 12.65 10.23 -4.33
N ARG A 41 13.43 9.15 -4.40
CA ARG A 41 14.11 8.66 -5.62
C ARG A 41 13.10 8.01 -6.58
N ALA A 42 12.32 7.05 -6.10
CA ALA A 42 11.30 6.31 -6.85
C ALA A 42 10.29 7.21 -7.58
N PHE A 43 9.81 8.25 -6.89
CA PHE A 43 8.73 9.10 -7.37
C PHE A 43 9.20 10.50 -7.77
N LYS A 44 10.50 10.69 -8.07
CA LYS A 44 11.01 11.97 -8.60
C LYS A 44 10.25 12.37 -9.88
N GLY A 45 9.81 13.63 -9.93
CA GLY A 45 9.01 14.17 -11.05
C GLY A 45 7.60 13.57 -11.18
N SER A 46 7.12 12.81 -10.18
CA SER A 46 5.80 12.20 -10.21
C SER A 46 4.77 13.04 -9.43
N PRO A 47 3.53 13.18 -9.93
CA PRO A 47 2.39 13.67 -9.16
C PRO A 47 2.18 12.94 -7.82
N MET A 48 2.64 11.69 -7.71
CA MET A 48 2.56 10.90 -6.48
C MET A 48 3.29 11.55 -5.29
N LYS A 49 4.25 12.45 -5.52
CA LYS A 49 4.89 13.21 -4.44
C LYS A 49 3.92 14.07 -3.64
N ARG A 50 2.77 14.45 -4.22
CA ARG A 50 1.72 15.19 -3.49
C ARG A 50 1.11 14.37 -2.35
N ALA A 51 1.00 13.05 -2.51
CA ALA A 51 0.50 12.16 -1.46
C ALA A 51 1.50 11.98 -0.30
N LYS A 52 2.80 12.15 -0.59
CA LYS A 52 3.93 11.85 0.31
C LYS A 52 3.99 10.37 0.71
N LEU A 53 5.11 9.94 1.32
CA LEU A 53 5.27 8.56 1.75
C LEU A 53 4.19 8.15 2.75
N ARG A 54 3.92 8.97 3.77
CA ARG A 54 2.85 8.72 4.76
C ARG A 54 1.48 8.44 4.14
N GLY A 55 1.13 9.14 3.05
CA GLY A 55 -0.16 8.99 2.39
C GLY A 55 -0.25 7.68 1.62
N LEU A 56 0.86 7.22 1.04
CA LEU A 56 0.92 5.88 0.44
C LEU A 56 0.96 4.79 1.50
N ALA A 57 1.75 4.98 2.57
CA ALA A 57 1.90 4.00 3.65
C ALA A 57 0.58 3.73 4.37
N ARG A 58 -0.21 4.76 4.72
CA ARG A 58 -1.53 4.55 5.32
C ARG A 58 -2.46 3.77 4.39
N ASN A 59 -2.44 4.05 3.09
CA ASN A 59 -3.28 3.35 2.10
C ASN A 59 -2.80 1.90 1.91
N ALA A 60 -1.49 1.66 1.98
CA ALA A 60 -0.91 0.32 1.94
C ALA A 60 -1.32 -0.50 3.17
N ALA A 61 -1.34 0.10 4.37
CA ALA A 61 -1.87 -0.56 5.56
C ALA A 61 -3.34 -0.96 5.38
N VAL A 62 -4.18 -0.08 4.79
CA VAL A 62 -5.58 -0.41 4.46
C VAL A 62 -5.67 -1.56 3.46
N ALA A 63 -4.87 -1.52 2.40
CA ALA A 63 -4.85 -2.57 1.38
C ALA A 63 -4.48 -3.93 1.99
N LEU A 64 -3.50 -3.99 2.89
CA LEU A 64 -3.17 -5.22 3.63
C LEU A 64 -4.28 -5.61 4.60
N GLY A 65 -4.93 -4.69 5.31
CA GLY A 65 -6.08 -5.03 6.15
C GLY A 65 -7.29 -5.61 5.40
N ASN A 66 -7.37 -5.38 4.09
CA ASN A 66 -8.43 -5.90 3.22
C ASN A 66 -8.06 -7.21 2.51
N THR A 67 -6.79 -7.37 2.13
CA THR A 67 -6.34 -8.44 1.22
C THR A 67 -5.20 -9.29 1.78
N GLY A 68 -4.62 -8.87 2.90
CA GLY A 68 -3.49 -9.52 3.53
C GLY A 68 -3.89 -10.80 4.24
N THR A 69 -2.87 -11.59 4.57
CA THR A 69 -2.98 -12.84 5.33
C THR A 69 -1.93 -12.85 6.44
N PRO A 70 -1.88 -13.84 7.36
CA PRO A 70 -1.02 -13.78 8.54
C PRO A 70 0.46 -13.49 8.29
N GLU A 71 1.00 -13.79 7.10
CA GLU A 71 2.39 -13.47 6.73
C GLU A 71 2.66 -11.96 6.57
N ASP A 72 1.62 -11.11 6.64
CA ASP A 72 1.74 -9.64 6.64
C ASP A 72 1.83 -9.02 8.04
N VAL A 73 1.67 -9.82 9.10
CA VAL A 73 1.64 -9.32 10.48
C VAL A 73 2.92 -8.56 10.83
N ASP A 74 4.09 -9.05 10.40
CA ASP A 74 5.38 -8.42 10.73
C ASP A 74 5.56 -7.04 10.08
N VAL A 75 5.09 -6.86 8.84
CA VAL A 75 5.19 -5.55 8.17
C VAL A 75 4.20 -4.54 8.76
N LEU A 76 3.00 -4.99 9.14
CA LEU A 76 2.01 -4.15 9.80
C LEU A 76 2.39 -3.83 11.25
N THR A 77 3.05 -4.74 11.95
CA THR A 77 3.55 -4.49 13.32
C THR A 77 4.60 -3.38 13.29
N ARG A 78 5.56 -3.44 12.36
CA ARG A 78 6.52 -2.34 12.17
C ARG A 78 5.86 -1.02 11.80
N ALA A 79 4.82 -1.05 10.95
CA ALA A 79 4.06 0.14 10.60
C ALA A 79 3.24 0.71 11.77
N ARG A 80 2.76 -0.16 12.67
CA ARG A 80 2.10 0.23 13.92
C ARG A 80 3.04 0.97 14.86
N ASP A 81 4.32 0.66 14.81
CA ASP A 81 5.34 1.25 15.68
C ASP A 81 6.09 2.42 14.99
N ALA A 82 5.63 2.86 13.80
CA ALA A 82 6.22 3.97 13.06
C ALA A 82 6.01 5.34 13.75
N GLU A 83 6.88 6.31 13.46
CA GLU A 83 6.78 7.67 14.04
C GLU A 83 5.50 8.41 13.61
N ASP A 84 5.05 8.20 12.37
CA ASP A 84 3.88 8.89 11.81
C ASP A 84 2.57 8.34 12.43
N PRO A 85 1.82 9.15 13.20
CA PRO A 85 0.62 8.68 13.89
C PRO A 85 -0.46 8.14 12.96
N LEU A 86 -0.55 8.69 11.74
CA LEU A 86 -1.55 8.28 10.76
C LEU A 86 -1.25 6.88 10.25
N VAL A 87 0.02 6.56 10.01
CA VAL A 87 0.43 5.20 9.63
C VAL A 87 0.16 4.22 10.77
N ARG A 88 0.49 4.59 12.03
CA ARG A 88 0.23 3.72 13.19
C ARG A 88 -1.24 3.35 13.33
N GLU A 89 -2.13 4.33 13.19
CA GLU A 89 -3.58 4.14 13.32
C GLU A 89 -4.10 3.11 12.31
N HIS A 90 -3.71 3.25 11.04
CA HIS A 90 -4.17 2.35 9.98
C HIS A 90 -3.56 0.95 10.10
N ALA A 91 -2.31 0.85 10.57
CA ALA A 91 -1.68 -0.43 10.85
C ALA A 91 -2.34 -1.15 12.04
N THR A 92 -2.68 -0.40 13.10
CA THR A 92 -3.43 -0.93 14.26
C THR A 92 -4.78 -1.48 13.83
N TRP A 93 -5.49 -0.79 12.94
CA TRP A 93 -6.75 -1.27 12.36
C TRP A 93 -6.58 -2.54 11.51
N ALA A 94 -5.50 -2.64 10.74
CA ALA A 94 -5.29 -3.74 9.80
C ALA A 94 -4.88 -5.06 10.48
N LEU A 95 -4.06 -5.00 11.53
CA LEU A 95 -3.49 -6.16 12.22
C LEU A 95 -4.54 -7.22 12.66
N PRO A 96 -5.60 -6.89 13.42
CA PRO A 96 -6.56 -7.89 13.88
C PRO A 96 -7.32 -8.56 12.73
N ARG A 97 -7.50 -7.86 11.60
CA ARG A 97 -8.26 -8.36 10.44
C ARG A 97 -7.53 -9.48 9.70
N ILE A 98 -6.20 -9.40 9.63
CA ILE A 98 -5.38 -10.39 8.92
C ILE A 98 -4.88 -11.51 9.83
N ALA A 99 -4.83 -11.26 11.16
CA ALA A 99 -4.48 -12.28 12.15
C ALA A 99 -5.61 -13.29 12.36
N HIS A 100 -6.87 -12.86 12.19
CA HIS A 100 -8.06 -13.71 12.31
C HIS A 100 -9.00 -13.52 11.12
N PRO A 101 -8.74 -14.19 9.98
CA PRO A 101 -9.50 -14.00 8.73
C PRO A 101 -11.02 -14.24 8.84
N HIS A 102 -11.47 -14.90 9.92
CA HIS A 102 -12.87 -15.28 10.14
C HIS A 102 -13.68 -14.32 11.04
N ALA A 103 -13.07 -13.31 11.68
CA ALA A 103 -13.79 -12.44 12.64
C ALA A 103 -14.54 -11.26 11.98
N ALA A 104 -14.23 -10.90 10.73
CA ALA A 104 -14.68 -9.64 10.11
C ALA A 104 -15.82 -9.77 9.08
N ARG A 105 -16.48 -10.94 8.97
CA ARG A 105 -17.58 -11.18 8.00
C ARG A 105 -18.98 -11.23 8.59
N GLY A 106 -19.18 -10.96 9.89
CA GLY A 106 -20.50 -10.91 10.52
C GLY A 106 -20.65 -9.63 11.35
N GLY A 107 -21.38 -8.64 10.83
CA GLY A 107 -21.60 -7.39 11.55
C GLY A 107 -22.22 -6.29 10.67
N GLY A 108 -23.17 -6.66 9.82
CA GLY A 108 -24.12 -5.74 9.20
C GLY A 108 -25.50 -6.30 9.47
N ASP A 109 -26.21 -5.67 10.40
CA ASP A 109 -27.67 -5.55 10.54
C ASP A 109 -28.06 -5.39 12.02
N ALA A 110 -28.18 -4.13 12.43
CA ALA A 110 -29.13 -3.63 13.42
C ALA A 110 -29.34 -2.13 13.17
#